data_AF-A0A7U9N5K0-F1
#
_entry.id   AF-A0A7U9N5K0-F1
#
_cell.length_a   1.000
_cell.length_b   1.000
_cell.length_c   1.000
_cell.angle_alpha   90.00
_cell.angle_beta   90.00
_cell.angle_gamma   90.00
#
_symmetry.space_group_name_H-M   'P 1'
#
loop_
_entity.id
_entity.type
_entity.pdbx_description
1 polymer ?
#
loop_
_entity_poly.entity_id
_entity_poly.type
_entity_poly.pdbx_seq_one_letter_code
_entity_poly.pdbx_strand_id
1 'polypeptide(L)'
;MTFAEKLKSIRKQAGMSQEQLAEKLGVSRQAVTKWETDAGIPDIENIMAISALFDISIDELLSNERGAKKAADYLYESVTEYDIDEPKRYDMKFGGAKQFTLSGYEGEKIRVRLVSNTMPTLQNDFKVRIDDIKKRIDVDVSRKNGVTEATAKEAVSIFVQIPTPYIGKIECAVNAETVEIRSLECESIELDIKTSDVILADVTGTVEINCNLDMEVVCHSLNGEVAINQVSATSKIHVPKDAAFTAIAKGIGTSISYEKDGKQTEPFSVPEAENIIELNGIKSELVICTGRERG
;
A
#
# COMPACT_ATOMS: atom_id res chain seq x y z
N MET A 1 16.80 -13.71 -3.29
CA MET A 1 17.39 -15.05 -3.47
C MET A 1 16.82 -15.65 -4.75
N THR A 2 17.62 -16.28 -5.62
CA THR A 2 17.12 -17.03 -6.79
C THR A 2 16.65 -18.43 -6.39
N PHE A 3 15.91 -19.12 -7.27
CA PHE A 3 15.54 -20.53 -7.07
C PHE A 3 16.76 -21.42 -6.78
N ALA A 4 17.85 -21.26 -7.56
CA ALA A 4 19.07 -22.05 -7.36
C ALA A 4 19.71 -21.81 -5.99
N GLU A 5 19.78 -20.56 -5.56
CA GLU A 5 20.28 -20.19 -4.25
C GLU A 5 19.41 -20.79 -3.15
N LYS A 6 18.08 -20.72 -3.30
CA LYS A 6 17.09 -21.19 -2.32
C LYS A 6 17.14 -22.70 -2.16
N LEU A 7 17.11 -23.44 -3.27
CA LEU A 7 17.25 -24.90 -3.28
C LEU A 7 18.55 -25.34 -2.60
N LYS A 8 19.67 -24.66 -2.93
CA LYS A 8 20.97 -24.92 -2.33
C LYS A 8 21.01 -24.63 -0.83
N SER A 9 20.32 -23.57 -0.39
CA SER A 9 20.22 -23.21 1.02
C SER A 9 19.43 -24.24 1.81
N ILE A 10 18.23 -24.60 1.34
CA ILE A 10 17.34 -25.56 2.02
C ILE A 10 17.99 -26.94 2.09
N ARG A 11 18.64 -27.40 1.01
CA ARG A 11 19.43 -28.63 1.02
C ARG A 11 20.52 -28.59 2.10
N LYS A 12 21.26 -27.48 2.21
CA LYS A 12 22.33 -27.33 3.22
C LYS A 12 21.78 -27.26 4.64
N GLN A 13 20.65 -26.59 4.86
CA GLN A 13 19.97 -26.54 6.16
C GLN A 13 19.51 -27.93 6.61
N ALA A 14 19.05 -28.76 5.67
CA ALA A 14 18.73 -30.16 5.91
C ALA A 14 19.95 -31.08 6.04
N GLY A 15 21.18 -30.55 5.99
CA GLY A 15 22.42 -31.32 6.13
C GLY A 15 22.70 -32.29 4.98
N MET A 16 22.06 -32.12 3.82
CA MET A 16 22.15 -33.06 2.70
C MET A 16 23.26 -32.66 1.72
N SER A 17 23.95 -33.65 1.16
CA SER A 17 24.78 -33.49 -0.05
C SER A 17 23.91 -33.44 -1.31
N GLN A 18 24.46 -32.94 -2.42
CA GLN A 18 23.75 -32.95 -3.72
C GLN A 18 23.41 -34.37 -4.18
N GLU A 19 24.25 -35.36 -3.83
CA GLU A 19 24.01 -36.78 -4.13
C GLU A 19 22.76 -37.28 -3.38
N GLN A 20 22.69 -36.99 -2.07
CA GLN A 20 21.56 -37.39 -1.24
C GLN A 20 20.25 -36.72 -1.66
N LEU A 21 20.30 -35.46 -2.11
CA LEU A 21 19.12 -34.80 -2.66
C LEU A 21 18.67 -35.47 -3.97
N ALA A 22 19.62 -35.80 -4.85
CA ALA A 22 19.34 -36.46 -6.12
C ALA A 22 18.71 -37.85 -5.90
N GLU A 23 19.24 -38.64 -4.96
CA GLU A 23 18.69 -39.94 -4.57
C GLU A 23 17.25 -39.83 -4.05
N LYS A 24 16.96 -38.82 -3.20
CA LYS A 24 15.62 -38.62 -2.64
C LYS A 24 14.59 -38.16 -3.67
N LEU A 25 15.02 -37.43 -4.69
CA LEU A 25 14.16 -36.94 -5.76
C LEU A 25 14.08 -37.89 -6.96
N GLY A 26 14.87 -38.98 -6.97
CA GLY A 26 14.90 -39.93 -8.09
C GLY A 26 15.52 -39.37 -9.37
N VAL A 27 16.43 -38.40 -9.24
CA VAL A 27 17.11 -37.73 -10.37
C VAL A 27 18.62 -37.92 -10.33
N SER A 28 19.32 -37.52 -11.40
CA SER A 28 20.77 -37.53 -11.40
C SER A 28 21.36 -36.39 -10.57
N ARG A 29 22.52 -36.62 -9.94
CA ARG A 29 23.31 -35.57 -9.26
C ARG A 29 23.62 -34.37 -10.16
N GLN A 30 23.79 -34.62 -11.47
CA GLN A 30 24.02 -33.57 -12.45
C GLN A 30 22.79 -32.66 -12.63
N ALA A 31 21.57 -33.20 -12.53
CA ALA A 31 20.35 -32.40 -12.55
C ALA A 31 20.29 -31.43 -11.37
N VAL A 32 20.53 -31.94 -10.15
CA VAL A 32 20.61 -31.12 -8.93
C VAL A 32 21.71 -30.05 -9.06
N THR A 33 22.86 -30.39 -9.63
CA THR A 33 23.94 -29.42 -9.86
C THR A 33 23.49 -28.30 -10.79
N LYS A 34 22.83 -28.62 -11.91
CA LYS A 34 22.31 -27.61 -12.85
C LYS A 34 21.29 -26.68 -12.17
N TRP A 35 20.41 -27.24 -11.36
CA TRP A 35 19.41 -26.49 -10.61
C TRP A 35 20.03 -25.55 -9.58
N GLU A 36 21.10 -25.96 -8.88
CA GLU A 36 21.78 -25.15 -7.88
C GLU A 36 22.81 -24.14 -8.44
N THR A 37 23.05 -24.15 -9.75
CA THR A 37 23.95 -23.22 -10.44
C THR A 37 23.24 -22.33 -11.46
N ASP A 38 21.90 -22.24 -11.41
CA ASP A 38 21.06 -21.50 -12.39
C ASP A 38 21.29 -21.94 -13.85
N ALA A 39 21.82 -23.15 -14.07
CA ALA A 39 22.12 -23.69 -15.42
C ALA A 39 20.95 -24.50 -16.01
N GLY A 40 19.83 -24.56 -15.29
CA GLY A 40 18.59 -25.20 -15.69
C GLY A 40 17.58 -25.18 -14.55
N ILE A 41 16.29 -25.33 -14.86
CA ILE A 41 15.19 -25.32 -13.89
C ILE A 41 14.57 -26.74 -13.87
N PRO A 42 14.18 -27.28 -12.70
CA PRO A 42 13.44 -28.54 -12.64
C PRO A 42 12.07 -28.41 -13.33
N ASP A 43 11.54 -29.54 -13.82
CA ASP A 43 10.16 -29.61 -14.27
C ASP A 43 9.17 -29.58 -13.08
N ILE A 44 7.88 -29.51 -13.40
CA ILE A 44 6.82 -29.38 -12.40
C ILE A 44 6.78 -30.56 -11.43
N GLU A 45 7.06 -31.78 -11.89
CA GLU A 45 7.07 -32.99 -11.06
C GLU A 45 8.20 -32.92 -10.03
N ASN A 46 9.39 -32.50 -10.45
CA ASN A 46 10.53 -32.29 -9.55
C ASN A 46 10.32 -31.12 -8.59
N ILE A 47 9.67 -30.03 -9.02
CA ILE A 47 9.32 -28.91 -8.14
C ILE A 47 8.36 -29.38 -7.03
N MET A 48 7.35 -30.17 -7.38
CA MET A 48 6.42 -30.77 -6.40
C MET A 48 7.15 -31.71 -5.43
N ALA A 49 8.07 -32.53 -5.94
CA ALA A 49 8.86 -33.45 -5.12
C ALA A 49 9.78 -32.71 -4.14
N ILE A 50 10.41 -31.61 -4.57
CA ILE A 50 11.24 -30.75 -3.71
C ILE A 50 10.38 -30.10 -2.62
N SER A 51 9.22 -29.54 -2.99
CA SER A 51 8.26 -28.94 -2.06
C SER A 51 7.83 -29.94 -0.98
N ALA A 52 7.45 -31.16 -1.37
CA ALA A 52 7.06 -32.22 -0.44
C ALA A 52 8.23 -32.72 0.42
N LEU A 53 9.45 -32.78 -0.13
CA LEU A 53 10.62 -33.27 0.58
C LEU A 53 11.05 -32.34 1.72
N PHE A 54 10.91 -31.03 1.54
CA PHE A 54 11.36 -30.02 2.50
C PHE A 54 10.23 -29.37 3.29
N ASP A 55 8.98 -29.80 3.07
CA ASP A 55 7.78 -29.25 3.73
C ASP A 55 7.67 -27.72 3.54
N ILE A 56 7.93 -27.27 2.32
CA ILE A 56 7.82 -25.86 1.89
C ILE A 56 6.77 -25.76 0.80
N SER A 57 6.03 -24.65 0.73
CA SER A 57 5.08 -24.46 -0.37
C SER A 57 5.81 -24.26 -1.71
N ILE A 58 5.15 -24.59 -2.83
CA ILE A 58 5.70 -24.32 -4.16
C ILE A 58 5.94 -22.82 -4.36
N ASP A 59 5.06 -21.97 -3.82
CA ASP A 59 5.22 -20.52 -3.84
C ASP A 59 6.43 -20.06 -3.04
N GLU A 60 6.66 -20.66 -1.87
CA GLU A 60 7.87 -20.42 -1.10
C GLU A 60 9.11 -20.87 -1.87
N LEU A 61 9.08 -22.03 -2.53
CA LEU A 61 10.20 -22.53 -3.31
C LEU A 61 10.53 -21.66 -4.53
N LEU A 62 9.52 -21.05 -5.17
CA LEU A 62 9.67 -20.25 -6.40
C LEU A 62 9.75 -18.73 -6.16
N SER A 63 9.52 -18.26 -4.93
CA SER A 63 9.56 -16.84 -4.60
C SER A 63 10.97 -16.26 -4.62
N ASN A 64 11.18 -15.27 -5.50
CA ASN A 64 12.37 -14.43 -5.49
C ASN A 64 12.22 -13.32 -4.44
N GLU A 65 13.03 -13.33 -3.38
CA GLU A 65 13.06 -12.26 -2.36
C GLU A 65 13.69 -10.92 -2.84
N ARG A 66 13.65 -10.61 -4.14
CA ARG A 66 14.06 -9.30 -4.65
C ARG A 66 12.90 -8.67 -5.41
N GLY A 67 12.15 -7.83 -4.72
CA GLY A 67 11.14 -6.95 -5.31
C GLY A 67 9.76 -7.12 -4.68
N ALA A 68 9.49 -6.27 -3.68
CA ALA A 68 8.18 -5.98 -3.08
C ALA A 68 7.38 -7.17 -2.50
N LYS A 69 6.80 -6.96 -1.30
CA LYS A 69 5.64 -7.74 -0.85
C LYS A 69 4.64 -7.79 -2.01
N LYS A 70 4.47 -8.94 -2.67
CA LYS A 70 3.29 -9.17 -3.50
C LYS A 70 2.11 -9.01 -2.55
N ALA A 71 1.28 -8.01 -2.79
CA ALA A 71 -0.08 -7.99 -2.27
C ALA A 71 -0.68 -9.38 -2.55
N ALA A 72 -1.33 -9.97 -1.55
CA ALA A 72 -1.91 -11.31 -1.57
C ALA A 72 -2.38 -11.74 -2.97
N ASP A 73 -2.03 -12.95 -3.42
CA ASP A 73 -2.32 -13.41 -4.79
C ASP A 73 -3.81 -13.26 -5.12
N TYR A 74 -4.15 -12.16 -5.82
CA TYR A 74 -5.50 -11.93 -6.31
C TYR A 74 -5.71 -12.76 -7.57
N LEU A 75 -6.87 -13.42 -7.70
CA LEU A 75 -7.16 -14.29 -8.84
C LEU A 75 -7.23 -13.54 -10.17
N TYR A 76 -7.61 -12.26 -10.14
CA TYR A 76 -7.83 -11.45 -11.32
C TYR A 76 -7.16 -10.09 -11.17
N GLU A 77 -6.53 -9.62 -12.25
CA GLU A 77 -5.90 -8.30 -12.31
C GLU A 77 -6.11 -7.59 -13.65
N SER A 78 -6.13 -6.26 -13.56
CA SER A 78 -6.04 -5.34 -14.70
C SER A 78 -4.96 -4.32 -14.37
N VAL A 79 -3.97 -4.18 -15.25
CA VAL A 79 -2.84 -3.27 -15.08
C VAL A 79 -2.85 -2.27 -16.23
N THR A 80 -2.77 -0.98 -15.92
CA THR A 80 -2.55 0.09 -16.89
C THR A 80 -1.30 0.85 -16.47
N GLU A 81 -0.37 1.02 -17.41
CA GLU A 81 0.89 1.73 -17.18
C GLU A 81 1.07 2.86 -18.18
N TYR A 82 1.75 3.91 -17.77
CA TYR A 82 2.12 5.04 -18.64
C TYR A 82 3.49 5.58 -18.23
N ASP A 83 4.37 5.80 -19.20
CA ASP A 83 5.72 6.34 -18.97
C ASP A 83 5.68 7.81 -18.54
N ILE A 84 6.47 8.16 -17.53
CA ILE A 84 6.61 9.53 -17.03
C ILE A 84 8.07 9.96 -17.21
N ASP A 85 8.26 11.09 -17.86
CA ASP A 85 9.58 11.59 -18.26
C ASP A 85 10.02 12.85 -17.49
N GLU A 86 9.08 13.54 -16.83
CA GLU A 86 9.33 14.73 -16.04
C GLU A 86 8.43 14.78 -14.79
N PRO A 87 8.77 15.56 -13.75
CA PRO A 87 7.89 15.74 -12.60
C PRO A 87 6.51 16.31 -12.97
N LYS A 88 5.44 15.64 -12.53
CA LYS A 88 4.05 16.02 -12.81
C LYS A 88 3.26 16.24 -11.52
N ARG A 89 2.14 16.96 -11.65
CA ARG A 89 1.04 16.89 -10.69
C ARG A 89 0.12 15.74 -11.09
N TYR A 90 -0.52 15.08 -10.13
CA TYR A 90 -1.42 13.96 -10.38
C TYR A 90 -2.81 14.34 -9.87
N ASP A 91 -3.81 14.35 -10.75
CA ASP A 91 -5.25 14.48 -10.40
C ASP A 91 -5.91 13.12 -10.69
N MET A 92 -6.36 12.43 -9.65
CA MET A 92 -6.76 11.03 -9.76
C MET A 92 -8.14 10.77 -9.16
N LYS A 93 -8.98 10.01 -9.89
CA LYS A 93 -10.38 9.72 -9.52
C LYS A 93 -10.67 8.24 -9.71
N PHE A 94 -10.91 7.53 -8.61
CA PHE A 94 -10.99 6.05 -8.62
C PHE A 94 -12.40 5.48 -8.37
N GLY A 95 -13.37 6.31 -8.00
CA GLY A 95 -14.72 5.84 -7.68
C GLY A 95 -14.75 4.99 -6.41
N GLY A 96 -15.54 3.91 -6.41
CA GLY A 96 -15.68 3.00 -5.26
C GLY A 96 -14.68 1.84 -5.31
N ALA A 97 -14.07 1.52 -4.17
CA ALA A 97 -13.14 0.39 -4.03
C ALA A 97 -13.22 -0.24 -2.64
N LYS A 98 -12.78 -1.49 -2.50
CA LYS A 98 -12.58 -2.13 -1.19
C LYS A 98 -11.41 -1.48 -0.48
N GLN A 99 -10.25 -1.56 -1.11
CA GLN A 99 -9.02 -0.97 -0.63
C GLN A 99 -8.43 -0.08 -1.72
N PHE A 100 -7.91 1.07 -1.31
CA PHE A 100 -7.09 1.91 -2.15
C PHE A 100 -5.69 2.01 -1.54
N THR A 101 -4.66 1.79 -2.36
CA THR A 101 -3.27 2.04 -1.97
C THR A 101 -2.62 2.95 -2.99
N LEU A 102 -2.07 4.06 -2.52
CA LEU A 102 -1.19 4.92 -3.30
C LEU A 102 0.24 4.80 -2.75
N SER A 103 1.21 4.59 -3.64
CA SER A 103 2.60 4.38 -3.23
C SER A 103 3.60 5.04 -4.17
N GLY A 104 4.69 5.52 -3.62
CA GLY A 104 5.90 5.82 -4.37
C GLY A 104 6.70 4.55 -4.63
N TYR A 105 7.41 4.48 -5.75
CA TYR A 105 8.32 3.38 -6.03
C TYR A 105 9.48 3.79 -6.95
N GLU A 106 10.50 2.95 -7.03
CA GLU A 106 11.59 3.11 -8.00
C GLU A 106 11.16 2.59 -9.38
N GLY A 107 11.10 3.46 -10.37
CA GLY A 107 10.73 3.13 -11.75
C GLY A 107 10.54 4.36 -12.62
N GLU A 108 9.90 4.17 -13.77
CA GLU A 108 9.69 5.23 -14.77
C GLU A 108 8.23 5.35 -15.23
N LYS A 109 7.34 4.48 -14.73
CA LYS A 109 5.93 4.44 -15.15
C LYS A 109 4.98 4.72 -14.00
N ILE A 110 3.94 5.51 -14.21
CA ILE A 110 2.77 5.36 -13.33
C ILE A 110 2.11 4.02 -13.62
N ARG A 111 1.72 3.29 -12.57
CA ARG A 111 1.00 2.01 -12.67
C ARG A 111 -0.30 2.10 -11.88
N VAL A 112 -1.41 1.82 -12.55
CA VAL A 112 -2.73 1.64 -11.93
C VAL A 112 -3.11 0.18 -12.08
N ARG A 113 -3.24 -0.51 -10.95
CA ARG A 113 -3.60 -1.93 -10.90
C ARG A 113 -4.90 -2.11 -10.14
N LEU A 114 -5.90 -2.68 -10.81
CA LEU A 114 -7.14 -3.15 -10.22
C LEU A 114 -7.03 -4.65 -10.02
N VAL A 115 -7.43 -5.15 -8.85
CA VAL A 115 -7.38 -6.58 -8.53
C VAL A 115 -8.65 -7.04 -7.83
N SER A 116 -8.99 -8.32 -8.01
CA SER A 116 -10.16 -8.95 -7.41
C SER A 116 -10.01 -10.46 -7.31
N ASN A 117 -10.69 -11.07 -6.35
CA ASN A 117 -10.85 -12.54 -6.25
C ASN A 117 -12.18 -13.05 -6.82
N THR A 118 -13.10 -12.14 -7.16
CA THR A 118 -14.47 -12.50 -7.55
C THR A 118 -14.89 -11.91 -8.89
N MET A 119 -14.09 -11.01 -9.46
CA MET A 119 -14.38 -10.36 -10.74
C MET A 119 -13.37 -10.78 -11.83
N PRO A 120 -13.67 -11.82 -12.64
CA PRO A 120 -12.79 -12.27 -13.74
C PRO A 120 -12.67 -11.27 -14.88
N THR A 121 -13.62 -10.35 -15.02
CA THR A 121 -13.76 -9.44 -16.17
C THR A 121 -13.32 -8.01 -15.89
N LEU A 122 -12.41 -7.79 -14.93
CA LEU A 122 -11.92 -6.46 -14.52
C LEU A 122 -11.58 -5.53 -15.69
N GLN A 123 -10.88 -6.02 -16.72
CA GLN A 123 -10.47 -5.23 -17.88
C GLN A 123 -11.65 -4.72 -18.73
N ASN A 124 -12.77 -5.45 -18.74
CA ASN A 124 -13.98 -5.07 -19.46
C ASN A 124 -14.92 -4.24 -18.57
N ASP A 125 -14.92 -4.54 -17.28
CA ASP A 125 -15.84 -3.95 -16.28
C ASP A 125 -15.35 -2.61 -15.74
N PHE A 126 -14.05 -2.34 -15.86
CA PHE A 126 -13.44 -1.09 -15.46
C PHE A 126 -12.57 -0.54 -16.60
N LYS A 127 -12.78 0.73 -16.92
CA LYS A 127 -11.94 1.47 -17.85
C LYS A 127 -11.06 2.42 -17.05
N VAL A 128 -9.76 2.13 -17.05
CA VAL A 128 -8.71 3.03 -16.57
C VAL A 128 -8.29 3.96 -17.71
N ARG A 129 -8.21 5.27 -17.44
CA ARG A 129 -7.66 6.28 -18.34
C ARG A 129 -6.52 7.00 -17.66
N ILE A 130 -5.44 7.21 -18.39
CA ILE A 130 -4.30 8.01 -17.98
C ILE A 130 -4.07 9.03 -19.10
N ASP A 131 -4.33 10.30 -18.82
CA ASP A 131 -4.20 11.40 -19.76
C ASP A 131 -3.01 12.29 -19.33
N ASP A 132 -1.92 12.32 -20.10
CA ASP A 132 -0.80 13.25 -19.87
C ASP A 132 -1.10 14.61 -20.49
N ILE A 133 -1.26 15.60 -19.61
CA ILE A 133 -1.59 16.98 -19.94
C ILE A 133 -0.45 17.87 -19.46
N LYS A 134 0.67 17.83 -20.19
CA LYS A 134 1.83 18.71 -20.01
C LYS A 134 2.41 18.63 -18.59
N LYS A 135 1.91 19.41 -17.63
CA LYS A 135 2.41 19.42 -16.23
C LYS A 135 1.58 18.57 -15.28
N ARG A 136 0.57 17.85 -15.79
CA ARG A 136 -0.38 17.10 -14.99
C ARG A 136 -0.70 15.77 -15.65
N ILE A 137 -0.83 14.73 -14.85
CA ILE A 137 -1.38 13.43 -15.24
C ILE A 137 -2.78 13.33 -14.64
N ASP A 138 -3.78 13.13 -15.48
CA ASP A 138 -5.14 12.84 -15.04
C ASP A 138 -5.36 11.32 -15.08
N VAL A 139 -5.77 10.73 -13.96
CA VAL A 139 -6.09 9.30 -13.86
C VAL A 139 -7.56 9.13 -13.50
N ASP A 140 -8.30 8.37 -14.30
CA ASP A 140 -9.72 8.10 -14.06
C ASP A 140 -10.02 6.61 -14.17
N VAL A 141 -10.72 6.07 -13.18
CA VAL A 141 -11.26 4.70 -13.22
C VAL A 141 -12.78 4.76 -13.27
N SER A 142 -13.34 4.30 -14.38
CA SER A 142 -14.77 4.29 -14.61
C SER A 142 -15.34 2.87 -14.69
N ARG A 143 -16.42 2.63 -13.96
CA ARG A 143 -17.20 1.39 -14.00
C ARG A 143 -17.95 1.26 -15.34
N LYS A 144 -18.04 0.04 -15.86
CA LYS A 144 -18.74 -0.36 -17.09
C LYS A 144 -19.63 -1.58 -16.81
N ASN A 145 -20.35 -2.03 -17.83
CA ASN A 145 -21.16 -3.27 -17.82
C ASN A 145 -22.13 -3.41 -16.62
N GLY A 146 -22.64 -2.29 -16.10
CA GLY A 146 -23.58 -2.29 -14.99
C GLY A 146 -22.95 -2.51 -13.60
N VAL A 147 -21.62 -2.54 -13.47
CA VAL A 147 -20.95 -2.63 -12.17
C VAL A 147 -21.34 -1.43 -11.30
N THR A 148 -21.89 -1.73 -10.13
CA THR A 148 -22.34 -0.73 -9.16
C THR A 148 -21.20 -0.30 -8.23
N GLU A 149 -21.42 0.77 -7.46
CA GLU A 149 -20.47 1.16 -6.40
C GLU A 149 -20.32 0.11 -5.31
N ALA A 150 -21.44 -0.47 -4.87
CA ALA A 150 -21.46 -1.48 -3.84
C ALA A 150 -20.61 -2.69 -4.26
N THR A 151 -20.81 -3.17 -5.51
CA THR A 151 -20.01 -4.27 -6.06
C THR A 151 -18.52 -3.94 -6.09
N ALA A 152 -18.15 -2.74 -6.53
CA ALA A 152 -16.75 -2.33 -6.58
C ALA A 152 -16.12 -2.23 -5.17
N LYS A 153 -16.87 -1.71 -4.21
CA LYS A 153 -16.46 -1.63 -2.80
C LYS A 153 -16.29 -2.99 -2.12
N GLU A 154 -17.06 -3.99 -2.52
CA GLU A 154 -16.94 -5.33 -1.96
C GLU A 154 -15.78 -6.12 -2.58
N ALA A 155 -15.52 -5.92 -3.88
CA ALA A 155 -14.76 -6.88 -4.67
C ALA A 155 -13.43 -6.36 -5.24
N VAL A 156 -13.19 -5.05 -5.30
CA VAL A 156 -12.05 -4.49 -6.06
C VAL A 156 -11.10 -3.71 -5.17
N SER A 157 -9.83 -4.09 -5.17
CA SER A 157 -8.76 -3.28 -4.59
C SER A 157 -8.00 -2.56 -5.70
N ILE A 158 -7.65 -1.30 -5.46
CA ILE A 158 -6.95 -0.43 -6.41
C ILE A 158 -5.58 -0.08 -5.83
N PHE A 159 -4.54 -0.34 -6.61
CA PHE A 159 -3.15 -0.02 -6.28
C PHE A 159 -2.60 0.96 -7.32
N VAL A 160 -2.10 2.10 -6.85
CA VAL A 160 -1.46 3.12 -7.67
C VAL A 160 -0.02 3.23 -7.23
N GLN A 161 0.89 3.12 -8.19
CA GLN A 161 2.32 3.33 -7.98
C GLN A 161 2.79 4.49 -8.85
N ILE A 162 3.37 5.51 -8.23
CA ILE A 162 3.95 6.67 -8.90
C ILE A 162 5.46 6.62 -8.73
N PRO A 163 6.27 6.79 -9.79
CA PRO A 163 7.71 6.77 -9.62
C PRO A 163 8.20 8.01 -8.87
N THR A 164 8.99 7.79 -7.83
CA THR A 164 9.41 8.84 -6.88
C THR A 164 10.09 10.05 -7.51
N PRO A 165 10.92 9.95 -8.58
CA PRO A 165 11.56 11.13 -9.16
C PRO A 165 10.59 12.10 -9.83
N TYR A 166 9.36 11.67 -10.12
CA TYR A 166 8.40 12.42 -10.94
C TYR A 166 7.18 12.92 -10.15
N ILE A 167 7.29 13.00 -8.82
CA ILE A 167 6.20 13.38 -7.94
C ILE A 167 6.27 14.88 -7.61
N GLY A 168 5.26 15.64 -8.02
CA GLY A 168 5.07 17.04 -7.62
C GLY A 168 4.00 17.17 -6.53
N LYS A 169 2.75 17.37 -6.96
CA LYS A 169 1.56 17.39 -6.09
C LYS A 169 0.63 16.25 -6.44
N ILE A 170 -0.12 15.76 -5.46
CA ILE A 170 -1.10 14.71 -5.66
C ILE A 170 -2.45 15.19 -5.15
N GLU A 171 -3.47 15.06 -5.98
CA GLU A 171 -4.88 15.22 -5.65
C GLU A 171 -5.55 13.88 -5.98
N CYS A 172 -6.23 13.27 -5.00
CA CYS A 172 -6.81 11.95 -5.16
C CYS A 172 -8.19 11.84 -4.53
N ALA A 173 -9.19 11.51 -5.35
CA ALA A 173 -10.55 11.25 -4.91
C ALA A 173 -10.90 9.75 -5.00
N VAL A 174 -11.28 9.14 -3.87
CA VAL A 174 -11.65 7.73 -3.80
C VAL A 174 -12.63 7.42 -2.66
N ASN A 175 -13.58 6.55 -2.92
CA ASN A 175 -14.54 6.06 -1.93
C ASN A 175 -14.21 4.61 -1.57
N ALA A 176 -13.34 4.40 -0.58
CA ALA A 176 -12.85 3.08 -0.21
C ALA A 176 -13.15 2.68 1.24
N GLU A 177 -13.22 1.38 1.53
CA GLU A 177 -13.30 0.90 2.92
C GLU A 177 -12.02 1.23 3.67
N THR A 178 -10.86 1.07 3.02
CA THR A 178 -9.54 1.45 3.58
C THR A 178 -8.71 2.21 2.56
N VAL A 179 -8.07 3.29 3.00
CA VAL A 179 -7.14 4.09 2.20
C VAL A 179 -5.74 4.00 2.82
N GLU A 180 -4.75 3.62 2.03
CA GLU A 180 -3.36 3.56 2.47
C GLU A 180 -2.45 4.35 1.54
N ILE A 181 -1.66 5.26 2.13
CA ILE A 181 -0.67 6.07 1.44
C ILE A 181 0.69 5.67 1.99
N ARG A 182 1.62 5.27 1.11
CA ARG A 182 2.92 4.78 1.57
C ARG A 182 4.11 5.20 0.72
N SER A 183 5.28 5.34 1.35
CA SER A 183 6.57 5.52 0.67
C SER A 183 6.55 6.69 -0.33
N LEU A 184 6.06 7.85 0.11
CA LEU A 184 5.89 9.04 -0.73
C LEU A 184 6.57 10.25 -0.11
N GLU A 185 7.31 10.99 -0.94
CA GLU A 185 7.86 12.30 -0.60
C GLU A 185 7.39 13.28 -1.67
N CYS A 186 6.62 14.29 -1.27
CA CYS A 186 6.10 15.29 -2.20
C CYS A 186 5.70 16.57 -1.47
N GLU A 187 5.41 17.64 -2.21
CA GLU A 187 5.03 18.93 -1.62
C GLU A 187 3.70 18.82 -0.88
N SER A 188 2.69 18.22 -1.51
CA SER A 188 1.36 18.07 -0.95
C SER A 188 0.59 16.89 -1.54
N ILE A 189 -0.14 16.18 -0.69
CA ILE A 189 -1.13 15.15 -1.03
C ILE A 189 -2.49 15.60 -0.50
N GLU A 190 -3.45 15.83 -1.37
CA GLU A 190 -4.84 16.10 -1.02
C GLU A 190 -5.69 14.85 -1.29
N LEU A 191 -6.42 14.41 -0.27
CA LEU A 191 -7.22 13.19 -0.28
C LEU A 191 -8.70 13.52 -0.07
N ASP A 192 -9.48 13.47 -1.14
CA ASP A 192 -10.94 13.54 -1.10
C ASP A 192 -11.52 12.14 -0.94
N ILE A 193 -11.70 11.72 0.32
CA ILE A 193 -12.00 10.33 0.64
C ILE A 193 -13.32 10.17 1.38
N LYS A 194 -13.86 8.95 1.28
CA LYS A 194 -14.98 8.50 2.09
C LYS A 194 -14.66 7.13 2.65
N THR A 195 -13.97 7.13 3.78
CA THR A 195 -13.45 5.94 4.48
C THR A 195 -13.49 6.19 5.99
N SER A 196 -13.53 5.10 6.77
CA SER A 196 -13.30 5.12 8.22
C SER A 196 -11.86 4.79 8.59
N ASP A 197 -11.03 4.30 7.67
CA ASP A 197 -9.73 3.73 7.98
C ASP A 197 -8.66 4.25 7.01
N VAL A 198 -7.74 5.07 7.55
CA VAL A 198 -6.64 5.67 6.79
C VAL A 198 -5.31 5.23 7.38
N ILE A 199 -4.38 4.81 6.53
CA ILE A 199 -3.02 4.46 6.92
C ILE A 199 -2.03 5.36 6.17
N LEU A 200 -1.15 6.02 6.91
CA LEU A 200 -0.03 6.79 6.38
C LEU A 200 1.27 6.11 6.83
N ALA A 201 2.11 5.69 5.89
CA ALA A 201 3.36 4.97 6.18
C ALA A 201 4.53 5.48 5.33
N ASP A 202 5.56 6.07 5.96
CA ASP A 202 6.70 6.66 5.25
C ASP A 202 6.25 7.72 4.24
N VAL A 203 5.39 8.63 4.70
CA VAL A 203 4.91 9.78 3.92
C VAL A 203 5.57 11.05 4.46
N THR A 204 6.13 11.86 3.56
CA THR A 204 6.79 13.13 3.86
C THR A 204 6.15 14.26 3.04
N GLY A 205 5.87 15.39 3.70
CA GLY A 205 5.20 16.56 3.11
C GLY A 205 3.93 16.95 3.85
N THR A 206 3.04 17.67 3.18
CA THR A 206 1.69 17.97 3.69
C THR A 206 0.69 16.95 3.18
N VAL A 207 -0.05 16.29 4.07
CA VAL A 207 -1.16 15.40 3.75
C VAL A 207 -2.46 16.02 4.25
N GLU A 208 -3.33 16.41 3.34
CA GLU A 208 -4.65 16.96 3.62
C GLU A 208 -5.71 15.88 3.37
N ILE A 209 -6.48 15.55 4.41
CA ILE A 209 -7.53 14.53 4.39
C ILE A 209 -8.88 15.22 4.49
N ASN A 210 -9.64 15.20 3.40
CA ASN A 210 -11.02 15.67 3.33
C ASN A 210 -11.96 14.48 3.52
N CYS A 211 -12.60 14.37 4.68
CA CYS A 211 -13.58 13.33 4.96
C CYS A 211 -14.60 13.78 6.00
N ASN A 212 -15.87 13.37 5.84
CA ASN A 212 -16.95 13.69 6.78
C ASN A 212 -17.46 12.46 7.53
N LEU A 213 -16.68 11.38 7.56
CA LEU A 213 -16.95 10.22 8.40
C LEU A 213 -16.05 10.27 9.64
N ASP A 214 -16.47 9.57 10.69
CA ASP A 214 -15.58 9.26 11.81
C ASP A 214 -14.45 8.36 11.29
N MET A 215 -13.20 8.79 11.47
CA MET A 215 -12.03 8.09 10.97
C MET A 215 -11.12 7.59 12.08
N GLU A 216 -10.48 6.45 11.83
CA GLU A 216 -9.24 6.04 12.46
C GLU A 216 -8.09 6.27 11.45
N VAL A 217 -7.21 7.22 11.76
CA VAL A 217 -6.01 7.50 10.98
C VAL A 217 -4.81 6.90 11.71
N VAL A 218 -4.02 6.07 11.04
CA VAL A 218 -2.81 5.46 11.60
C VAL A 218 -1.58 5.99 10.88
N CYS A 219 -0.78 6.78 11.57
CA CYS A 219 0.50 7.30 11.09
C CYS A 219 1.64 6.44 11.65
N HIS A 220 2.29 5.67 10.79
CA HIS A 220 3.52 4.95 11.16
C HIS A 220 4.74 5.88 11.23
N SER A 221 4.68 7.00 10.52
CA SER A 221 5.65 8.08 10.54
C SER A 221 4.92 9.43 10.51
N LEU A 222 5.53 10.48 11.06
CA LEU A 222 5.03 11.84 10.96
C LEU A 222 6.18 12.76 10.56
N ASN A 223 6.23 13.12 9.27
CA ASN A 223 7.28 13.93 8.66
C ASN A 223 6.64 15.07 7.85
N GLY A 224 6.34 16.18 8.51
CA GLY A 224 5.61 17.31 7.93
C GLY A 224 4.23 17.50 8.57
N GLU A 225 3.22 17.75 7.74
CA GLU A 225 1.88 18.13 8.20
C GLU A 225 0.84 17.08 7.84
N VAL A 226 -0.03 16.75 8.78
CA VAL A 226 -1.28 16.00 8.53
C VAL A 226 -2.44 16.90 8.92
N ALA A 227 -3.16 17.40 7.92
CA ALA A 227 -4.37 18.21 8.08
C ALA A 227 -5.60 17.34 7.86
N ILE A 228 -6.55 17.38 8.80
CA ILE A 228 -7.81 16.66 8.74
C ILE A 228 -8.94 17.69 8.66
N ASN A 229 -9.62 17.71 7.51
CA ASN A 229 -10.78 18.54 7.25
C ASN A 229 -12.05 17.69 7.37
N GLN A 230 -12.91 18.04 8.32
CA GLN A 230 -14.14 17.28 8.60
C GLN A 230 -15.30 18.16 9.07
N VAL A 231 -16.53 17.79 8.72
CA VAL A 231 -17.76 18.44 9.17
C VAL A 231 -18.61 17.46 9.98
N SER A 232 -18.86 17.80 11.25
CA SER A 232 -19.72 17.02 12.16
C SER A 232 -19.27 15.56 12.32
N ALA A 233 -17.97 15.35 12.48
CA ALA A 233 -17.35 14.04 12.65
C ALA A 233 -16.33 14.02 13.80
N THR A 234 -16.11 12.84 14.35
CA THR A 234 -15.18 12.56 15.45
C THR A 234 -14.17 11.53 15.00
N SER A 235 -12.91 11.95 14.88
CA SER A 235 -11.84 11.11 14.35
C SER A 235 -10.75 10.87 15.39
N LYS A 236 -9.98 9.79 15.21
CA LYS A 236 -8.75 9.51 15.96
C LYS A 236 -7.57 9.48 15.01
N ILE A 237 -6.43 9.99 15.46
CA ILE A 237 -5.14 9.84 14.76
C ILE A 237 -4.12 9.19 15.70
N HIS A 238 -3.57 8.06 15.29
CA HIS A 238 -2.53 7.33 15.99
C HIS A 238 -1.17 7.76 15.47
N VAL A 239 -0.33 8.27 16.35
CA VAL A 239 1.00 8.80 16.03
C VAL A 239 2.10 7.98 16.70
N PRO A 240 3.34 7.99 16.17
CA PRO A 240 4.48 7.31 16.79
C PRO A 240 4.72 7.80 18.22
N LYS A 241 5.23 6.91 19.11
CA LYS A 241 5.44 7.19 20.55
C LYS A 241 6.32 8.41 20.80
N ASP A 242 7.32 8.62 19.96
CA ASP A 242 8.34 9.66 20.12
C ASP A 242 8.18 10.82 19.12
N ALA A 243 7.03 10.90 18.44
CA ALA A 243 6.78 11.98 17.49
C ALA A 243 6.60 13.32 18.24
N ALA A 244 7.45 14.30 17.92
CA ALA A 244 7.25 15.68 18.32
C ALA A 244 6.41 16.40 17.26
N PHE A 245 5.30 17.02 17.67
CA PHE A 245 4.39 17.72 16.77
C PHE A 245 3.63 18.85 17.48
N THR A 246 3.26 19.88 16.71
CA THR A 246 2.31 20.90 17.11
C THR A 246 0.90 20.44 16.74
N ALA A 247 -0.07 20.58 17.64
CA ALA A 247 -1.48 20.30 17.36
C ALA A 247 -2.26 21.61 17.21
N ILE A 248 -3.03 21.75 16.12
CA ILE A 248 -3.74 22.97 15.78
C ILE A 248 -5.21 22.65 15.51
N ALA A 249 -6.13 23.27 16.24
CA ALA A 249 -7.55 23.22 15.95
C ALA A 249 -8.01 24.55 15.33
N LYS A 250 -8.54 24.51 14.11
CA LYS A 250 -9.16 25.62 13.39
C LYS A 250 -10.62 25.31 13.08
N GLY A 251 -11.39 26.35 12.76
CA GLY A 251 -12.80 26.22 12.40
C GLY A 251 -13.77 26.42 13.58
N ILE A 252 -15.05 26.16 13.33
CA ILE A 252 -16.13 26.53 14.25
C ILE A 252 -16.54 25.33 15.10
N GLY A 253 -16.34 25.43 16.41
CA GLY A 253 -16.71 24.36 17.34
C GLY A 253 -15.86 23.10 17.13
N THR A 254 -14.59 23.25 16.76
CA THR A 254 -13.63 22.16 16.65
C THR A 254 -12.84 22.01 17.94
N SER A 255 -12.44 20.78 18.27
CA SER A 255 -11.61 20.53 19.45
C SER A 255 -10.64 19.36 19.24
N ILE A 256 -9.49 19.44 19.91
CA ILE A 256 -8.49 18.37 19.94
C ILE A 256 -8.37 17.87 21.37
N SER A 257 -8.37 16.55 21.54
CA SER A 257 -8.10 15.86 22.81
C SER A 257 -7.02 14.80 22.61
N TYR A 258 -6.55 14.21 23.71
CA TYR A 258 -5.37 13.34 23.70
C TYR A 258 -5.63 12.05 24.45
N GLU A 259 -5.19 10.93 23.88
CA GLU A 259 -5.21 9.61 24.49
C GLU A 259 -3.79 8.99 24.50
N LYS A 260 -3.40 8.41 25.62
CA LYS A 260 -2.20 7.58 25.75
C LYS A 260 -2.58 6.22 26.29
N ASP A 261 -2.19 5.15 25.57
CA ASP A 261 -2.53 3.77 25.92
C ASP A 261 -4.04 3.53 26.10
N GLY A 262 -4.86 4.23 25.29
CA GLY A 262 -6.32 4.14 25.32
C GLY A 262 -6.99 4.85 26.50
N LYS A 263 -6.27 5.72 27.22
CA LYS A 263 -6.81 6.56 28.30
C LYS A 263 -6.61 8.03 27.97
N GLN A 264 -7.61 8.85 28.28
CA GLN A 264 -7.50 10.30 28.14
C GLN A 264 -6.33 10.83 28.99
N THR A 265 -5.61 11.80 28.45
CA THR A 265 -4.44 12.41 29.09
C THR A 265 -4.36 13.91 28.80
N GLU A 266 -3.46 14.59 29.51
CA GLU A 266 -3.12 15.98 29.21
C GLU A 266 -2.44 16.09 27.83
N PRO A 267 -2.47 17.27 27.18
CA PRO A 267 -1.79 17.47 25.90
C PRO A 267 -0.32 17.04 25.94
N PHE A 268 0.09 16.24 24.95
CA PHE A 268 1.49 15.83 24.75
C PHE A 268 2.10 16.39 23.46
N SER A 269 1.41 17.33 22.80
CA SER A 269 1.98 18.11 21.70
C SER A 269 3.07 19.05 22.20
N VAL A 270 4.02 19.35 21.32
CA VAL A 270 5.15 20.25 21.55
C VAL A 270 4.92 21.53 20.74
N PRO A 271 4.75 22.70 21.38
CA PRO A 271 4.63 23.96 20.65
C PRO A 271 5.83 24.21 19.73
N GLU A 272 5.57 24.73 18.54
CA GLU A 272 6.59 25.09 17.54
C GLU A 272 7.45 23.90 17.05
N ALA A 273 6.97 22.66 17.25
CA ALA A 273 7.58 21.50 16.59
C ALA A 273 7.37 21.57 15.07
N GLU A 274 8.34 21.03 14.32
CA GLU A 274 8.34 21.04 12.84
C GLU A 274 7.15 20.29 12.26
N ASN A 275 6.75 19.18 12.88
CA ASN A 275 5.60 18.42 12.43
C ASN A 275 4.30 19.04 12.95
N ILE A 276 3.25 18.98 12.15
CA ILE A 276 1.95 19.58 12.47
C ILE A 276 0.85 18.53 12.31
N ILE A 277 -0.06 18.51 13.28
CA ILE A 277 -1.34 17.83 13.16
C ILE A 277 -2.42 18.90 13.25
N GLU A 278 -3.14 19.11 12.16
CA GLU A 278 -4.17 20.12 12.07
C GLU A 278 -5.55 19.47 11.98
N LEU A 279 -6.48 19.96 12.79
CA LEU A 279 -7.91 19.74 12.62
C LEU A 279 -8.54 21.04 12.11
N ASN A 280 -9.30 20.96 11.03
CA ASN A 280 -10.10 22.06 10.53
C ASN A 280 -11.52 21.59 10.17
N GLY A 281 -12.49 22.52 10.23
CA GLY A 281 -13.88 22.26 9.84
C GLY A 281 -14.94 22.81 10.79
N ILE A 282 -16.04 22.08 10.96
CA ILE A 282 -17.23 22.57 11.69
C ILE A 282 -17.78 21.47 12.60
N LYS A 283 -17.89 21.75 13.90
CA LYS A 283 -18.45 20.86 14.93
C LYS A 283 -17.78 19.48 14.92
N SER A 284 -16.46 19.47 14.92
CA SER A 284 -15.67 18.25 14.73
C SER A 284 -14.64 18.06 15.82
N GLU A 285 -14.31 16.81 16.11
CA GLU A 285 -13.38 16.45 17.17
C GLU A 285 -12.26 15.56 16.61
N LEU A 286 -11.04 15.75 17.12
CA LEU A 286 -9.90 14.89 16.81
C LEU A 286 -9.25 14.43 18.12
N VAL A 287 -9.11 13.12 18.28
CA VAL A 287 -8.37 12.52 19.39
C VAL A 287 -7.00 12.10 18.88
N ILE A 288 -5.93 12.70 19.42
CA ILE A 288 -4.56 12.32 19.08
C ILE A 288 -4.10 11.24 20.06
N CYS A 289 -3.81 10.06 19.51
CA CYS A 289 -3.53 8.83 20.23
C CYS A 289 -2.06 8.44 20.13
N THR A 290 -1.46 7.98 21.23
CA THR A 290 -0.13 7.35 21.22
C THR A 290 -0.07 6.12 22.14
N GLY A 291 0.93 5.26 21.97
CA GLY A 291 1.25 4.17 22.91
C GLY A 291 0.62 2.80 22.62
N ARG A 292 -0.49 2.74 21.86
CA ARG A 292 -1.09 1.47 21.43
C ARG A 292 -0.34 0.91 20.21
N GLU A 293 0.57 -0.04 20.44
CA GLU A 293 1.00 -0.94 19.36
C GLU A 293 -0.21 -1.81 19.00
N ARG A 294 -0.89 -1.49 17.89
CA ARG A 294 -1.66 -2.53 17.20
C ARG A 294 -0.60 -3.41 16.53
N GLY A 295 -0.40 -4.61 17.09
CA GLY A 295 0.47 -5.64 16.54
C GLY A 295 0.00 -6.16 15.19
#